data_AF-A0A9X1RFC5-F1
#
_entry.id   AF-A0A9X1RFC5-F1
#
_cell.length_a   1.000
_cell.length_b   1.000
_cell.length_c   1.000
_cell.angle_alpha   90.00
_cell.angle_beta   90.00
_cell.angle_gamma   90.00
#
_symmetry.space_group_name_H-M   'P 1'
#
loop_
_entity.id
_entity.type
_entity.pdbx_description
1 polymer ?
#
loop_
_entity_poly.entity_id
_entity_poly.type
_entity_poly.pdbx_seq_one_letter_code
_entity_poly.pdbx_strand_id
1 'polypeptide(L)'
;MNRRQLLRGSAAVSAAAILPRAAHAQPSAAPPFSPSYVRELARALAAKPFAAPDEKLPDALKNLNYDQYRSIRFAPEKALWRAEKLPFEVQFFHRGFFYKNRVDIFQVVDRSVTPVSYRRDDFLFGEGLGQWPDADLGFAGFRIHAPINKPDYYDELCVFLGASYFRAVAKGQTYGLSARGLAIDTGESKGEEFPVFKAFWLEKPALNASSMVVHALLDSKSAAASYRFTIRPGQTTVFDVEMALYPRVDLEHAGLGPMTSMFFFGPNDRKDFDDFRPAVHDSDGLSIFNGRGEQLWRPLNNPHDLQVSSFADVNPGGFGLMQRERNYLAYQDLESSFETRPSLWFEPIGDWGEGAVKLFEIPTKEEVHDNIAALWQPKQPLTAKSEHIFTYRLHWGTDAPKADALARFTRTGIGSRGDDSKLFVLELMGDRLKGVDPKAIKGVVTAEKADISNIVTQPNPVTGGWRLSFQCSVKGQASIELRAFLAQNDAPVSEVWIYRWTP
;
A
#
# COMPACT_ATOMS: atom_id res chain seq x y z
N MET A 1 46.56 -12.89 -21.15
CA MET A 1 47.74 -13.78 -21.23
C MET A 1 48.56 -13.64 -19.95
N ASN A 2 49.14 -14.75 -19.51
CA ASN A 2 49.51 -15.07 -18.14
C ASN A 2 50.83 -14.42 -17.65
N ARG A 3 50.87 -14.17 -16.34
CA ARG A 3 51.97 -14.34 -15.37
C ARG A 3 53.44 -14.06 -15.76
N ARG A 4 53.98 -13.03 -15.09
CA ARG A 4 55.20 -12.98 -14.25
C ARG A 4 56.48 -13.64 -14.78
N GLN A 5 57.52 -12.81 -14.89
CA GLN A 5 58.92 -12.95 -14.41
C GLN A 5 59.59 -11.59 -14.74
N LEU A 6 60.56 -11.01 -14.04
CA LEU A 6 61.57 -11.51 -13.12
C LEU A 6 62.15 -10.30 -12.35
N LEU A 7 62.62 -10.56 -11.13
CA LEU A 7 63.44 -9.68 -10.30
C LEU A 7 64.78 -9.32 -10.95
N ARG A 8 65.28 -8.09 -10.73
CA ARG A 8 66.70 -7.81 -10.44
C ARG A 8 66.81 -6.61 -9.51
N GLY A 9 67.28 -6.86 -8.29
CA GLY A 9 67.74 -5.81 -7.38
C GLY A 9 69.19 -5.45 -7.65
N SER A 10 69.60 -4.25 -7.23
CA SER A 10 70.84 -3.93 -6.49
C SER A 10 70.99 -2.42 -6.31
N ALA A 11 71.74 -2.07 -5.26
CA ALA A 11 72.27 -0.75 -4.90
C ALA A 11 71.36 0.16 -4.05
N ALA A 12 71.53 0.01 -2.74
CA ALA A 12 71.22 1.02 -1.76
C ALA A 12 72.16 2.23 -1.92
N VAL A 13 71.57 3.42 -2.06
CA VAL A 13 72.22 4.71 -1.77
C VAL A 13 71.32 5.42 -0.77
N SER A 14 71.89 5.70 0.40
CA SER A 14 71.24 6.44 1.49
C SER A 14 71.01 7.89 1.06
N ALA A 15 69.77 8.23 0.70
CA ALA A 15 69.29 9.60 0.66
C ALA A 15 68.40 9.85 1.87
N ALA A 16 68.76 10.86 2.67
CA ALA A 16 67.95 11.34 3.78
C ALA A 16 66.57 11.78 3.25
N ALA A 17 65.55 10.95 3.43
CA ALA A 17 64.18 11.31 3.13
C ALA A 17 63.65 12.18 4.29
N ILE A 18 63.41 13.45 4.00
CA ILE A 18 62.47 14.26 4.75
C ILE A 18 61.13 13.53 4.62
N LEU A 19 60.74 12.80 5.68
CA LEU A 19 59.41 12.21 5.76
C LEU A 19 58.39 13.35 5.71
N PRO A 20 57.52 13.44 4.69
CA PRO A 20 56.35 14.27 4.83
C PRO A 20 55.57 13.70 6.02
N ARG A 21 55.37 14.51 7.05
CA ARG A 21 54.37 14.24 8.09
C ARG A 21 53.10 13.84 7.34
N ALA A 22 52.72 12.57 7.44
CA ALA A 22 51.41 12.12 7.00
C ALA A 22 50.41 12.95 7.79
N ALA A 23 49.87 13.98 7.14
CA ALA A 23 48.69 14.67 7.61
C ALA A 23 47.66 13.55 7.79
N HIS A 24 47.36 13.24 9.05
CA HIS A 24 46.21 12.41 9.37
C HIS A 24 45.04 13.16 8.77
N ALA A 25 44.56 12.71 7.62
CA ALA A 25 43.29 13.14 7.08
C ALA A 25 42.29 12.87 8.20
N GLN A 26 41.86 13.94 8.88
CA GLN A 26 40.72 13.87 9.76
C GLN A 26 39.61 13.19 8.96
N PRO A 27 38.89 12.21 9.54
CA PRO A 27 37.72 11.66 8.87
C PRO A 27 36.84 12.84 8.50
N SER A 28 36.70 13.07 7.19
CA SER A 28 35.79 14.06 6.63
C SER A 28 34.47 13.90 7.36
N ALA A 29 34.05 14.92 8.11
CA ALA A 29 32.74 14.93 8.74
C ALA A 29 31.71 14.53 7.68
N ALA A 30 30.84 13.58 8.01
CA ALA A 30 29.80 13.15 7.08
C ALA A 30 29.02 14.39 6.61
N PRO A 31 28.70 14.51 5.31
CA PRO A 31 27.99 15.68 4.81
C PRO A 31 26.67 15.83 5.57
N PRO A 32 26.25 17.09 5.87
CA PRO A 32 25.02 17.32 6.59
C PRO A 32 23.84 16.76 5.81
N PHE A 33 22.86 16.22 6.53
CA PHE A 33 21.62 15.74 5.93
C PHE A 33 20.97 16.87 5.11
N SER A 34 20.56 16.51 3.90
CA SER A 34 19.96 17.38 2.91
C SER A 34 18.75 16.66 2.31
N PRO A 35 17.85 17.38 1.62
CA PRO A 35 16.75 16.75 0.89
C PRO A 35 17.21 15.72 -0.16
N SER A 36 18.44 15.84 -0.69
CA SER A 36 18.99 14.90 -1.68
C SER A 36 19.70 13.69 -1.06
N TYR A 37 19.93 13.68 0.26
CA TYR A 37 20.79 12.68 0.91
C TYR A 37 20.38 11.24 0.59
N VAL A 38 19.10 10.89 0.78
CA VAL A 38 18.61 9.52 0.52
C VAL A 38 18.50 9.23 -0.98
N ARG A 39 18.22 10.25 -1.80
CA ARG A 39 18.20 10.15 -3.27
C ARG A 39 19.58 9.80 -3.84
N GLU A 40 20.64 10.41 -3.31
CA GLU A 40 22.02 10.09 -3.66
C GLU A 40 22.41 8.68 -3.24
N LEU A 41 21.98 8.22 -2.06
CA LEU A 41 22.19 6.83 -1.63
C LEU A 41 21.49 5.83 -2.55
N ALA A 42 20.23 6.09 -2.94
CA ALA A 42 19.48 5.24 -3.86
C ALA A 42 20.15 5.16 -5.24
N ARG A 43 20.57 6.30 -5.79
CA ARG A 43 21.32 6.36 -7.05
C ARG A 43 22.62 5.55 -6.98
N ALA A 44 23.37 5.70 -5.89
CA ALA A 44 24.62 4.97 -5.68
C ALA A 44 24.40 3.45 -5.50
N LEU A 45 23.29 3.04 -4.89
CA LEU A 45 22.91 1.63 -4.77
C LEU A 45 22.54 1.01 -6.12
N ALA A 46 21.76 1.71 -6.94
CA ALA A 46 21.36 1.22 -8.27
C ALA A 46 22.57 1.04 -9.22
N ALA A 47 23.67 1.77 -9.00
CA ALA A 47 24.90 1.62 -9.77
C ALA A 47 25.69 0.33 -9.42
N LYS A 48 25.24 -0.46 -8.46
CA LYS A 48 25.90 -1.69 -8.00
C LYS A 48 24.93 -2.89 -8.05
N PRO A 49 25.45 -4.13 -8.16
CA PRO A 49 24.63 -5.32 -7.99
C PRO A 49 23.89 -5.30 -6.65
N PHE A 50 22.66 -5.83 -6.64
CA PHE A 50 21.88 -5.96 -5.41
C PHE A 50 22.59 -6.81 -4.37
N ALA A 51 22.63 -6.30 -3.13
CA ALA A 51 23.08 -7.03 -1.97
C ALA A 51 21.88 -7.27 -1.05
N ALA A 52 21.55 -8.55 -0.86
CA ALA A 52 20.44 -8.95 0.00
C ALA A 52 20.64 -8.46 1.45
N PRO A 53 19.56 -8.08 2.16
CA PRO A 53 19.63 -7.72 3.57
C PRO A 53 20.23 -8.85 4.43
N ASP A 54 20.81 -8.48 5.58
CA ASP A 54 21.22 -9.49 6.56
C ASP A 54 20.00 -10.12 7.22
N GLU A 55 19.86 -11.44 7.02
CA GLU A 55 18.81 -12.27 7.60
C GLU A 55 19.30 -13.12 8.78
N LYS A 56 20.57 -13.00 9.17
CA LYS A 56 21.13 -13.79 10.27
C LYS A 56 20.41 -13.47 11.57
N LEU A 57 19.86 -14.52 12.18
CA LEU A 57 19.21 -14.51 13.49
C LEU A 57 19.52 -15.82 14.21
N PRO A 58 19.61 -15.80 15.56
CA PRO A 58 19.56 -17.02 16.36
C PRO A 58 18.33 -17.87 16.04
N ASP A 59 18.48 -19.20 16.06
CA ASP A 59 17.39 -20.13 15.73
C ASP A 59 16.15 -19.95 16.62
N ALA A 60 16.36 -19.59 17.89
CA ALA A 60 15.29 -19.28 18.84
C ALA A 60 14.36 -18.13 18.37
N LEU A 61 14.88 -17.19 17.58
CA LEU A 61 14.10 -16.09 17.00
C LEU A 61 13.60 -16.39 15.60
N LYS A 62 14.41 -17.10 14.82
CA LYS A 62 14.09 -17.47 13.43
C LYS A 62 12.89 -18.43 13.35
N ASN A 63 12.75 -19.32 14.33
CA ASN A 63 11.76 -20.40 14.32
C ASN A 63 10.57 -20.15 15.26
N LEU A 64 10.34 -18.89 15.64
CA LEU A 64 9.15 -18.51 16.41
C LEU A 64 7.88 -18.84 15.62
N ASN A 65 6.83 -19.25 16.34
CA ASN A 65 5.48 -19.26 15.79
C ASN A 65 4.80 -17.87 15.96
N TYR A 66 3.57 -17.74 15.46
CA TYR A 66 2.80 -16.50 15.52
C TYR A 66 2.62 -15.96 16.94
N ASP A 67 2.14 -16.80 17.87
CA ASP A 67 1.84 -16.38 19.24
C ASP A 67 3.11 -15.97 20.01
N GLN A 68 4.20 -16.72 19.81
CA GLN A 68 5.49 -16.39 20.38
C GLN A 68 6.01 -15.05 19.86
N TYR A 69 5.93 -14.79 18.55
CA TYR A 69 6.34 -13.51 17.99
C TYR A 69 5.47 -12.35 18.48
N ARG A 70 4.14 -12.54 18.55
CA ARG A 70 3.18 -11.57 19.11
C ARG A 70 3.45 -11.24 20.58
N SER A 71 4.08 -12.15 21.32
CA SER A 71 4.47 -11.92 22.71
C SER A 71 5.68 -10.98 22.87
N ILE A 72 6.45 -10.73 21.81
CA ILE A 72 7.56 -9.77 21.83
C ILE A 72 7.00 -8.37 21.60
N ARG A 73 7.17 -7.48 22.59
CA ARG A 73 6.59 -6.13 22.57
C ARG A 73 7.65 -5.08 22.84
N PHE A 74 7.56 -3.94 22.17
CA PHE A 74 8.39 -2.79 22.52
C PHE A 74 7.88 -2.16 23.82
N ALA A 75 8.78 -1.75 24.70
CA ALA A 75 8.45 -1.09 25.96
C ALA A 75 8.02 0.38 25.70
N PRO A 76 6.75 0.76 25.88
CA PRO A 76 6.26 2.07 25.42
C PRO A 76 7.00 3.26 26.04
N GLU A 77 7.46 3.15 27.29
CA GLU A 77 8.24 4.18 27.99
C GLU A 77 9.63 4.44 27.36
N LYS A 78 10.13 3.52 26.52
CA LYS A 78 11.38 3.64 25.78
C LYS A 78 11.20 4.21 24.38
N ALA A 79 9.97 4.57 23.99
CA ALA A 79 9.69 5.05 22.65
C ALA A 79 10.53 6.29 22.31
N LEU A 80 11.03 6.34 21.08
CA LEU A 80 11.81 7.47 20.60
C LEU A 80 10.97 8.75 20.73
N TRP A 81 11.58 9.80 21.29
CA TRP A 81 10.99 11.12 21.57
C TRP A 81 9.92 11.21 22.64
N ARG A 82 9.53 10.10 23.28
CA ARG A 82 8.56 10.11 24.39
C ARG A 82 9.00 10.97 25.58
N ALA A 83 10.25 10.81 26.01
CA ALA A 83 10.82 11.58 27.12
C ALA A 83 10.82 13.10 26.85
N GLU A 84 10.85 13.48 25.57
CA GLU A 84 10.85 14.86 25.10
C GLU A 84 9.44 15.43 24.90
N LYS A 85 8.40 14.60 25.08
CA LYS A 85 6.98 14.96 24.94
C LYS A 85 6.64 15.56 23.57
N LEU A 86 7.22 14.99 22.52
CA LEU A 86 6.95 15.40 21.14
C LEU A 86 5.60 14.89 20.64
N PRO A 87 4.98 15.53 19.62
CA PRO A 87 3.66 15.13 19.11
C PRO A 87 3.65 13.78 18.39
N PHE A 88 4.82 13.20 18.12
CA PHE A 88 4.99 11.87 17.55
C PHE A 88 5.97 11.06 18.38
N GLU A 89 5.66 9.78 18.59
CA GLU A 89 6.52 8.81 19.24
C GLU A 89 6.78 7.63 18.30
N VAL A 90 7.95 6.98 18.40
CA VAL A 90 8.29 5.83 17.55
C VAL A 90 8.65 4.62 18.40
N GLN A 91 8.04 3.48 18.08
CA GLN A 91 8.38 2.18 18.65
C GLN A 91 8.90 1.26 17.54
N PHE A 92 9.75 0.32 17.91
CA PHE A 92 10.44 -0.55 16.95
C PHE A 92 9.94 -1.99 17.01
N PHE A 93 9.97 -2.68 15.88
CA PHE A 93 9.68 -4.11 15.81
C PHE A 93 10.97 -4.92 15.96
N HIS A 94 10.90 -5.97 16.77
CA HIS A 94 11.98 -6.92 16.92
C HIS A 94 12.06 -7.85 15.71
N ARG A 95 13.27 -8.27 15.31
CA ARG A 95 13.43 -9.30 14.26
C ARG A 95 13.09 -10.69 14.77
N GLY A 96 12.45 -11.50 13.94
CA GLY A 96 12.02 -12.85 14.30
C GLY A 96 10.88 -13.34 13.43
N PHE A 97 10.56 -14.63 13.53
CA PHE A 97 9.53 -15.27 12.71
C PHE A 97 9.80 -15.03 11.20
N PHE A 98 8.87 -14.43 10.46
CA PHE A 98 9.09 -14.05 9.06
C PHE A 98 9.82 -12.71 8.86
N TYR A 99 9.91 -11.87 9.90
CA TYR A 99 10.60 -10.57 9.82
C TYR A 99 12.09 -10.70 10.12
N LYS A 100 12.81 -11.30 9.19
CA LYS A 100 14.24 -11.62 9.33
C LYS A 100 15.15 -10.49 8.89
N ASN A 101 14.71 -9.66 7.96
CA ASN A 101 15.55 -8.59 7.40
C ASN A 101 15.86 -7.53 8.46
N ARG A 102 17.14 -7.16 8.57
CA ARG A 102 17.54 -5.96 9.32
C ARG A 102 17.13 -4.70 8.56
N VAL A 103 16.53 -3.76 9.29
CA VAL A 103 16.21 -2.41 8.85
C VAL A 103 17.01 -1.43 9.71
N ASP A 104 17.86 -0.63 9.08
CA ASP A 104 18.65 0.37 9.77
C ASP A 104 17.82 1.65 9.99
N ILE A 105 17.77 2.13 11.23
CA ILE A 105 17.01 3.33 11.59
C ILE A 105 17.96 4.43 12.02
N PHE A 106 17.77 5.61 11.45
CA PHE A 106 18.50 6.82 11.78
C PHE A 106 17.52 7.90 12.24
N GLN A 107 17.98 8.73 13.17
CA GLN A 107 17.33 9.97 13.53
C GLN A 107 18.07 11.14 12.86
N VAL A 108 17.33 12.14 12.40
CA VAL A 108 17.87 13.40 11.90
C VAL A 108 17.50 14.53 12.86
N VAL A 109 18.53 15.20 13.40
CA VAL A 109 18.38 16.37 14.30
C VAL A 109 19.30 17.46 13.80
N ASP A 110 18.77 18.65 13.50
CA ASP A 110 19.55 19.80 13.02
C ASP A 110 20.50 19.43 11.86
N ARG A 111 19.96 18.66 10.90
CA ARG A 111 20.69 18.10 9.74
C ARG A 111 21.83 17.14 10.09
N SER A 112 21.95 16.69 11.33
CA SER A 112 22.88 15.65 11.75
C SER A 112 22.19 14.29 11.77
N VAL A 113 22.86 13.27 11.24
CA VAL A 113 22.35 11.90 11.19
C VAL A 113 22.96 11.09 12.32
N THR A 114 22.12 10.48 13.16
CA THR A 114 22.56 9.58 14.24
C THR A 114 21.83 8.25 14.16
N PRO A 115 22.53 7.10 14.22
CA PRO A 115 21.88 5.80 14.23
C PRO A 115 21.06 5.63 15.52
N VAL A 116 19.87 5.05 15.38
CA VAL A 116 19.09 4.55 16.52
C VAL A 116 19.61 3.15 16.83
N SER A 117 20.24 2.97 17.99
CA SER A 117 20.81 1.68 18.38
C SER A 117 19.74 0.73 18.87
N TYR A 118 19.80 -0.53 18.42
CA TYR A 118 19.06 -1.62 19.04
C TYR A 118 19.57 -1.87 20.46
N ARG A 119 18.64 -2.10 21.38
CA ARG A 119 18.92 -2.56 22.74
C ARG A 119 17.89 -3.62 23.09
N ARG A 120 18.36 -4.76 23.59
CA ARG A 120 17.48 -5.85 24.04
C ARG A 120 16.47 -5.36 25.09
N ASP A 121 16.92 -4.52 26.02
CA ASP A 121 16.13 -4.00 27.14
C ASP A 121 15.02 -3.02 26.73
N ASP A 122 14.96 -2.59 25.47
CA ASP A 122 13.83 -1.82 24.95
C ASP A 122 12.63 -2.71 24.61
N PHE A 123 12.79 -4.04 24.73
CA PHE A 123 11.75 -5.03 24.43
C PHE A 123 11.38 -5.84 25.66
N LEU A 124 10.09 -6.15 25.74
CA LEU A 124 9.47 -7.10 26.66
C LEU A 124 9.29 -8.42 25.92
N PHE A 125 9.73 -9.50 26.55
CA PHE A 125 9.72 -10.84 26.00
C PHE A 125 8.72 -11.71 26.78
N GLY A 126 7.79 -12.35 26.07
CA GLY A 126 6.88 -13.31 26.68
C GLY A 126 7.55 -14.59 27.14
N GLU A 127 6.80 -15.43 27.84
CA GLU A 127 7.24 -16.76 28.25
C GLU A 127 7.39 -17.71 27.03
N GLY A 128 8.15 -18.79 27.20
CA GLY A 128 8.27 -19.83 26.18
C GLY A 128 9.12 -19.45 24.96
N LEU A 129 9.87 -18.35 25.03
CA LEU A 129 10.90 -18.01 24.06
C LEU A 129 12.21 -18.73 24.40
N GLY A 130 12.91 -19.24 23.38
CA GLY A 130 14.24 -19.84 23.57
C GLY A 130 15.26 -18.81 24.07
N GLN A 131 16.45 -19.25 24.44
CA GLN A 131 17.55 -18.36 24.82
C GLN A 131 18.42 -18.01 23.61
N TRP A 132 18.97 -16.80 23.57
CA TRP A 132 19.95 -16.38 22.59
C TRP A 132 20.93 -15.37 23.20
N PRO A 133 22.17 -15.26 22.68
CA PRO A 133 23.16 -14.34 23.22
C PRO A 133 22.72 -12.89 23.07
N ASP A 134 23.23 -12.04 23.95
CA ASP A 134 23.09 -10.60 23.77
C ASP A 134 23.92 -10.16 22.55
N ALA A 135 23.25 -9.60 21.55
CA ALA A 135 23.82 -9.26 20.26
C ALA A 135 23.01 -8.12 19.64
N ASP A 136 23.67 -7.28 18.82
CA ASP A 136 22.96 -6.30 18.00
C ASP A 136 22.18 -7.03 16.90
N LEU A 137 20.89 -7.27 17.15
CA LEU A 137 19.99 -7.83 16.17
C LEU A 137 19.47 -6.74 15.22
N GLY A 138 19.51 -5.46 15.56
CA GLY A 138 18.83 -4.42 14.80
C GLY A 138 17.30 -4.57 14.84
N PHE A 139 16.62 -3.83 13.96
CA PHE A 139 15.16 -3.77 13.93
C PHE A 139 14.58 -4.45 12.69
N ALA A 140 13.33 -4.89 12.78
CA ALA A 140 12.55 -5.39 11.64
C ALA A 140 11.78 -4.27 10.92
N GLY A 141 11.55 -3.16 11.61
CA GLY A 141 10.68 -2.07 11.18
C GLY A 141 10.32 -1.18 12.36
N PHE A 142 9.37 -0.28 12.16
CA PHE A 142 8.90 0.64 13.21
C PHE A 142 7.45 1.03 13.01
N ARG A 143 6.87 1.62 14.05
CA ARG A 143 5.54 2.20 14.05
C ARG A 143 5.55 3.57 14.70
N ILE A 144 4.79 4.49 14.13
CA ILE A 144 4.64 5.86 14.61
C ILE A 144 3.35 5.93 15.41
N HIS A 145 3.38 6.63 16.54
CA HIS A 145 2.22 6.94 17.35
C HIS A 145 1.99 8.44 17.43
N ALA A 146 0.73 8.86 17.49
CA ALA A 146 0.32 10.26 17.61
C ALA A 146 -1.04 10.36 18.32
N PRO A 147 -1.37 11.50 18.95
CA PRO A 147 -2.67 11.72 19.60
C PRO A 147 -3.78 12.02 18.59
N ILE A 148 -4.15 11.03 17.78
CA ILE A 148 -5.14 11.18 16.70
C ILE A 148 -6.59 11.05 17.20
N ASN A 149 -6.84 10.16 18.17
CA ASN A 149 -8.19 9.95 18.70
C ASN A 149 -8.47 10.82 19.93
N LYS A 150 -7.49 10.90 20.85
CA LYS A 150 -7.58 11.67 22.10
C LYS A 150 -6.28 12.44 22.36
N PRO A 151 -6.33 13.64 22.96
CA PRO A 151 -5.13 14.44 23.22
C PRO A 151 -4.11 13.82 24.18
N ASP A 152 -4.56 12.94 25.07
CA ASP A 152 -3.78 12.34 26.17
C ASP A 152 -3.30 10.91 25.90
N TYR A 153 -3.57 10.38 24.72
CA TYR A 153 -3.23 9.02 24.34
C TYR A 153 -2.59 8.98 22.95
N TYR A 154 -1.44 8.30 22.84
CA TYR A 154 -0.72 8.14 21.59
C TYR A 154 -1.17 6.83 20.93
N ASP A 155 -2.14 6.94 20.03
CA ASP A 155 -2.59 5.82 19.21
C ASP A 155 -1.53 5.45 18.17
N GLU A 156 -1.50 4.18 17.78
CA GLU A 156 -0.69 3.75 16.63
C GLU A 156 -1.27 4.37 15.35
N LEU A 157 -0.44 5.13 14.64
CA LEU A 157 -0.83 5.89 13.45
C LEU A 157 -0.50 5.15 12.15
N CYS A 158 0.73 4.63 12.06
CA CYS A 158 1.19 3.90 10.89
C CYS A 158 2.37 2.97 11.21
N VAL A 159 2.52 1.93 10.40
CA VAL A 159 3.58 0.91 10.50
C VAL A 159 4.35 0.82 9.19
N PHE A 160 5.67 0.70 9.30
CA PHE A 160 6.57 0.28 8.21
C PHE A 160 7.22 -1.04 8.61
N LEU A 161 6.79 -2.15 8.00
CA LEU A 161 7.20 -3.49 8.42
C LEU A 161 6.98 -4.52 7.30
N GLY A 162 8.05 -5.26 6.95
CA GLY A 162 8.01 -6.32 5.94
C GLY A 162 8.16 -5.78 4.51
N ALA A 163 9.15 -6.31 3.77
CA ALA A 163 9.52 -5.84 2.44
C ALA A 163 9.47 -4.30 2.31
N SER A 164 8.64 -3.75 1.43
CA SER A 164 8.40 -2.30 1.32
C SER A 164 6.96 -1.91 1.72
N TYR A 165 6.31 -2.71 2.56
CA TYR A 165 4.94 -2.48 3.00
C TYR A 165 4.86 -1.43 4.10
N PHE A 166 3.77 -0.69 4.08
CA PHE A 166 3.36 0.17 5.16
C PHE A 166 1.83 0.28 5.24
N ARG A 167 1.33 0.53 6.44
CA ARG A 167 -0.10 0.71 6.74
C ARG A 167 -0.29 1.99 7.52
N ALA A 168 -1.43 2.65 7.37
CA ALA A 168 -1.82 3.77 8.23
C ALA A 168 -3.32 3.73 8.54
N VAL A 169 -3.70 4.41 9.60
CA VAL A 169 -5.10 4.60 10.00
C VAL A 169 -5.45 6.08 10.03
N ALA A 170 -6.72 6.39 9.82
CA ALA A 170 -7.27 7.69 10.15
C ALA A 170 -7.92 7.69 11.53
N LYS A 171 -8.42 8.85 11.96
CA LYS A 171 -9.13 8.99 13.23
C LYS A 171 -10.28 8.00 13.34
N GLY A 172 -10.32 7.25 14.44
CA GLY A 172 -11.35 6.27 14.75
C GLY A 172 -11.30 4.99 13.91
N GLN A 173 -10.24 4.76 13.14
CA GLN A 173 -10.09 3.58 12.29
C GLN A 173 -9.06 2.59 12.84
N THR A 174 -9.15 1.34 12.39
CA THR A 174 -8.19 0.26 12.69
C THR A 174 -7.50 -0.19 11.40
N TYR A 175 -6.42 -0.97 11.50
CA TYR A 175 -5.71 -1.41 10.30
C TYR A 175 -6.54 -2.36 9.44
N GLY A 176 -6.37 -2.21 8.12
CA GLY A 176 -6.83 -3.17 7.11
C GLY A 176 -5.77 -3.31 6.03
N LEU A 177 -6.08 -2.73 4.86
CA LEU A 177 -5.22 -2.74 3.68
C LEU A 177 -3.84 -2.08 3.92
N SER A 178 -2.89 -2.40 3.04
CA SER A 178 -1.52 -1.89 3.01
C SER A 178 -1.21 -1.14 1.72
N ALA A 179 -0.22 -0.26 1.77
CA ALA A 179 0.49 0.25 0.61
C ALA A 179 1.88 -0.40 0.53
N ARG A 180 2.52 -0.32 -0.64
CA ARG A 180 3.95 -0.68 -0.80
C ARG A 180 4.72 0.47 -1.45
N GLY A 181 6.03 0.48 -1.29
CA GLY A 181 6.88 1.44 -1.99
C GLY A 181 6.84 1.23 -3.52
N LEU A 182 7.06 -0.01 -3.96
CA LEU A 182 7.14 -0.39 -5.36
C LEU A 182 6.72 -1.85 -5.54
N ALA A 183 6.01 -2.13 -6.63
CA ALA A 183 5.73 -3.48 -7.09
C ALA A 183 6.45 -3.73 -8.42
N ILE A 184 6.96 -4.95 -8.64
CA ILE A 184 7.69 -5.32 -9.85
C ILE A 184 7.21 -6.71 -10.28
N ASP A 185 6.68 -6.80 -11.49
CA ASP A 185 6.24 -8.07 -12.09
C ASP A 185 5.12 -8.79 -11.30
N THR A 186 4.25 -8.03 -10.63
CA THR A 186 3.05 -8.57 -9.96
C THR A 186 2.16 -9.31 -10.96
N GLY A 187 1.78 -10.55 -10.64
CA GLY A 187 0.93 -11.39 -11.49
C GLY A 187 1.63 -11.97 -12.73
N GLU A 188 2.91 -11.69 -12.93
CA GLU A 188 3.67 -12.21 -14.07
C GLU A 188 4.15 -13.65 -13.84
N SER A 189 4.23 -14.43 -14.93
CA SER A 189 4.57 -15.86 -14.88
C SER A 189 5.97 -16.17 -14.32
N LYS A 190 6.91 -15.23 -14.43
CA LYS A 190 8.27 -15.34 -13.87
C LYS A 190 8.33 -15.12 -12.35
N GLY A 191 7.22 -14.69 -11.74
CA GLY A 191 7.10 -14.39 -10.32
C GLY A 191 7.34 -12.90 -10.00
N GLU A 192 6.64 -12.43 -8.98
CA GLU A 192 6.76 -11.07 -8.44
C GLU A 192 8.10 -10.89 -7.71
N GLU A 193 8.74 -9.74 -7.96
CA GLU A 193 9.86 -9.27 -7.15
C GLU A 193 9.33 -8.34 -6.05
N PHE A 194 9.80 -8.55 -4.81
CA PHE A 194 9.40 -7.76 -3.64
C PHE A 194 10.55 -6.85 -3.19
N PRO A 195 10.57 -5.56 -3.58
CA PRO A 195 11.53 -4.60 -3.07
C PRO A 195 11.40 -4.41 -1.55
N VAL A 196 12.53 -4.10 -0.90
CA VAL A 196 12.60 -3.96 0.56
C VAL A 196 13.03 -2.56 0.97
N PHE A 197 12.38 -1.99 2.00
CA PHE A 197 12.93 -0.85 2.70
C PHE A 197 14.04 -1.31 3.65
N LYS A 198 15.28 -0.91 3.37
CA LYS A 198 16.45 -1.35 4.15
C LYS A 198 16.91 -0.33 5.19
N ALA A 199 16.57 0.94 5.00
CA ALA A 199 16.96 1.99 5.93
C ALA A 199 15.95 3.14 5.94
N PHE A 200 15.82 3.78 7.10
CA PHE A 200 14.95 4.94 7.30
C PHE A 200 15.67 6.07 8.05
N TRP A 201 15.33 7.31 7.70
CA TRP A 201 15.76 8.52 8.41
C TRP A 201 14.52 9.24 8.93
N LEU A 202 14.36 9.28 10.25
CA LEU A 202 13.24 9.90 10.93
C LEU A 202 13.65 11.32 11.34
N GLU A 203 13.04 12.33 10.71
CA GLU A 203 13.30 13.70 11.11
C GLU A 203 12.61 13.98 12.45
N LYS A 204 13.38 14.46 13.42
CA LYS A 204 12.85 14.82 14.73
C LYS A 204 11.83 15.97 14.57
N PRO A 205 10.56 15.78 14.96
CA PRO A 205 9.55 16.81 14.81
C PRO A 205 9.79 17.97 15.79
N ALA A 206 9.32 19.17 15.43
CA ALA A 206 9.19 20.26 16.38
C ALA A 206 8.10 19.96 17.42
N LEU A 207 8.14 20.65 18.58
CA LEU A 207 7.22 20.43 19.70
C LEU A 207 5.73 20.59 19.34
N ASN A 208 5.43 21.42 18.34
CA ASN A 208 4.08 21.70 17.84
C ASN A 208 3.87 21.25 16.38
N ALA A 209 4.70 20.33 15.89
CA ALA A 209 4.57 19.83 14.53
C ALA A 209 3.24 19.10 14.33
N SER A 210 2.55 19.38 13.22
CA SER A 210 1.34 18.67 12.80
C SER A 210 1.63 17.54 11.81
N SER A 211 2.91 17.29 11.51
CA SER A 211 3.35 16.26 10.58
C SER A 211 4.71 15.70 10.98
N MET A 212 4.97 14.46 10.58
CA MET A 212 6.28 13.82 10.69
C MET A 212 6.86 13.55 9.31
N VAL A 213 8.17 13.78 9.14
CA VAL A 213 8.88 13.46 7.90
C VAL A 213 9.70 12.19 8.10
N VAL A 214 9.51 11.24 7.20
CA VAL A 214 10.20 9.95 7.16
C VAL A 214 10.83 9.79 5.79
N HIS A 215 12.15 9.59 5.73
CA HIS A 215 12.80 9.18 4.49
C HIS A 215 13.07 7.70 4.50
N ALA A 216 12.95 7.04 3.35
CA ALA A 216 13.20 5.62 3.22
C ALA A 216 14.08 5.30 2.02
N LEU A 217 14.97 4.33 2.19
CA LEU A 217 15.80 3.75 1.14
C LEU A 217 15.28 2.35 0.81
N LEU A 218 14.84 2.18 -0.43
CA LEU A 218 14.35 0.93 -0.99
C LEU A 218 15.40 0.33 -1.90
N ASP A 219 15.54 -1.00 -1.85
CA ASP A 219 16.49 -1.75 -2.65
C ASP A 219 15.89 -3.11 -3.06
N SER A 220 16.24 -3.59 -4.25
CA SER A 220 15.75 -4.84 -4.81
C SER A 220 16.72 -5.39 -5.86
N LYS A 221 16.46 -6.57 -6.44
CA LYS A 221 17.33 -7.07 -7.52
C LYS A 221 17.32 -6.14 -8.72
N SER A 222 16.17 -5.58 -9.04
CA SER A 222 15.91 -4.84 -10.27
C SER A 222 15.95 -3.31 -10.12
N ALA A 223 15.83 -2.75 -8.91
CA ALA A 223 15.85 -1.30 -8.71
C ALA A 223 16.28 -0.86 -7.31
N ALA A 224 16.67 0.41 -7.18
CA ALA A 224 16.75 1.11 -5.89
C ALA A 224 15.92 2.39 -5.97
N ALA A 225 15.38 2.83 -4.84
CA ALA A 225 14.59 4.06 -4.78
C ALA A 225 14.74 4.79 -3.45
N SER A 226 14.53 6.10 -3.47
CA SER A 226 14.41 6.93 -2.28
C SER A 226 12.99 7.45 -2.15
N TYR A 227 12.50 7.55 -0.91
CA TYR A 227 11.21 8.12 -0.58
C TYR A 227 11.39 9.20 0.47
N ARG A 228 10.56 10.25 0.37
CA ARG A 228 10.28 11.19 1.45
C ARG A 228 8.77 11.20 1.69
N PHE A 229 8.36 10.71 2.85
CA PHE A 229 6.98 10.72 3.32
C PHE A 229 6.78 11.91 4.26
N THR A 230 5.79 12.76 3.98
CA THR A 230 5.29 13.74 4.96
C THR A 230 3.93 13.28 5.45
N ILE A 231 3.87 12.79 6.69
CA ILE A 231 2.73 12.11 7.28
C ILE A 231 1.94 13.10 8.15
N ARG A 232 0.65 13.28 7.85
CA ARG A 232 -0.28 14.16 8.58
C ARG A 232 -1.46 13.36 9.13
N PRO A 233 -1.52 13.09 10.45
CA PRO A 233 -2.67 12.41 11.06
C PRO A 233 -3.91 13.32 11.04
N GLY A 234 -5.09 12.73 10.91
CA GLY A 234 -6.34 13.49 10.93
C GLY A 234 -7.59 12.64 10.72
N GLN A 235 -8.72 13.29 10.39
CA GLN A 235 -9.93 12.59 9.93
C GLN A 235 -9.66 11.71 8.71
N THR A 236 -8.77 12.20 7.85
CA THR A 236 -8.02 11.42 6.87
C THR A 236 -6.56 11.59 7.25
N THR A 237 -5.82 10.49 7.34
CA THR A 237 -4.36 10.54 7.45
C THR A 237 -3.77 10.65 6.05
N VAL A 238 -2.96 11.68 5.83
CA VAL A 238 -2.43 12.01 4.50
C VAL A 238 -0.92 11.82 4.47
N PHE A 239 -0.42 11.11 3.46
CA PHE A 239 1.00 11.01 3.15
C PHE A 239 1.25 11.76 1.85
N ASP A 240 2.01 12.86 1.89
CA ASP A 240 2.65 13.37 0.67
C ASP A 240 3.91 12.55 0.44
N VAL A 241 4.10 12.03 -0.78
CA VAL A 241 5.21 11.15 -1.13
C VAL A 241 5.99 11.71 -2.30
N GLU A 242 7.29 11.91 -2.08
CA GLU A 242 8.26 12.18 -3.13
C GLU A 242 9.11 10.92 -3.32
N MET A 243 9.17 10.40 -4.55
CA MET A 243 9.88 9.17 -4.90
C MET A 243 10.88 9.44 -6.02
N ALA A 244 12.09 8.92 -5.86
CA ALA A 244 13.07 8.82 -6.95
C ALA A 244 13.44 7.36 -7.16
N LEU A 245 13.20 6.83 -8.35
CA LEU A 245 13.42 5.44 -8.73
C LEU A 245 14.56 5.32 -9.74
N TYR A 246 15.45 4.37 -9.48
CA TYR A 246 16.62 4.07 -10.27
C TYR A 246 16.62 2.58 -10.67
N PRO A 247 16.11 2.25 -11.86
CA PRO A 247 16.13 0.89 -12.35
C PRO A 247 17.55 0.40 -12.66
N ARG A 248 17.89 -0.81 -12.23
CA ARG A 248 19.12 -1.54 -12.61
C ARG A 248 18.96 -2.24 -13.97
N VAL A 249 17.74 -2.65 -14.27
CA VAL A 249 17.29 -3.26 -15.53
C VAL A 249 16.04 -2.52 -15.99
N ASP A 250 15.63 -2.72 -17.25
CA ASP A 250 14.36 -2.18 -17.74
C ASP A 250 13.20 -2.83 -16.96
N LEU A 251 12.30 -2.02 -16.42
CA LEU A 251 11.13 -2.50 -15.68
C LEU A 251 9.89 -2.44 -16.57
N GLU A 252 9.58 -3.56 -17.21
CA GLU A 252 8.42 -3.73 -18.08
C GLU A 252 7.08 -3.64 -17.31
N HIS A 253 7.04 -4.17 -16.09
CA HIS A 253 5.86 -4.24 -15.24
C HIS A 253 6.10 -3.57 -13.88
N ALA A 254 6.53 -2.31 -13.91
CA ALA A 254 6.64 -1.50 -12.70
C ALA A 254 5.26 -1.06 -12.21
N GLY A 255 4.96 -1.31 -10.94
CA GLY A 255 3.75 -0.86 -10.27
C GLY A 255 4.01 0.27 -9.30
N LEU A 256 3.47 1.43 -9.63
CA LEU A 256 3.54 2.66 -8.84
C LEU A 256 2.26 2.85 -8.00
N GLY A 257 2.41 3.41 -6.81
CA GLY A 257 1.31 3.50 -5.84
C GLY A 257 0.64 2.16 -5.50
N PRO A 258 1.38 1.05 -5.34
CA PRO A 258 0.77 -0.26 -5.14
C PRO A 258 0.04 -0.32 -3.79
N MET A 259 -1.15 -0.90 -3.83
CA MET A 259 -2.02 -1.19 -2.70
C MET A 259 -2.25 -2.69 -2.61
N THR A 260 -2.47 -3.19 -1.41
CA THR A 260 -2.76 -4.59 -1.15
C THR A 260 -3.83 -4.69 -0.07
N SER A 261 -4.87 -5.46 -0.33
CA SER A 261 -6.02 -5.62 0.55
C SER A 261 -6.49 -7.07 0.55
N MET A 262 -7.51 -7.35 1.34
CA MET A 262 -8.22 -8.62 1.36
C MET A 262 -9.69 -8.43 1.01
N PHE A 263 -10.22 -9.32 0.17
CA PHE A 263 -11.65 -9.53 -0.03
C PHE A 263 -11.91 -11.04 -0.04
N PHE A 264 -12.62 -11.53 0.98
CA PHE A 264 -12.94 -12.95 1.11
C PHE A 264 -14.29 -13.26 0.47
N PHE A 265 -15.35 -12.56 0.91
CA PHE A 265 -16.66 -12.59 0.26
C PHE A 265 -17.51 -11.38 0.64
N GLY A 266 -18.53 -11.11 -0.17
CA GLY A 266 -19.52 -10.06 0.06
C GLY A 266 -20.86 -10.38 -0.61
N PRO A 267 -21.83 -9.46 -0.60
CA PRO A 267 -23.16 -9.70 -1.16
C PRO A 267 -23.19 -10.02 -2.67
N ASN A 268 -22.11 -9.74 -3.38
CA ASN A 268 -21.90 -10.06 -4.79
C ASN A 268 -21.30 -11.45 -5.03
N ASP A 269 -20.73 -12.09 -4.01
CA ASP A 269 -19.88 -13.30 -4.18
C ASP A 269 -19.93 -14.25 -2.97
N ARG A 270 -21.12 -14.46 -2.40
CA ARG A 270 -21.31 -15.23 -1.16
C ARG A 270 -21.53 -16.74 -1.36
N LYS A 271 -21.86 -17.17 -2.59
CA LYS A 271 -22.45 -18.49 -2.87
C LYS A 271 -21.66 -19.67 -2.26
N ASP A 272 -20.34 -19.60 -2.25
CA ASP A 272 -19.46 -20.71 -1.86
C ASP A 272 -18.93 -20.59 -0.41
N PHE A 273 -19.51 -19.69 0.40
CA PHE A 273 -19.06 -19.41 1.77
C PHE A 273 -20.14 -19.77 2.82
N ASP A 274 -19.82 -20.75 3.66
CA ASP A 274 -20.59 -21.12 4.85
C ASP A 274 -20.01 -20.40 6.09
N ASP A 275 -20.35 -19.13 6.23
CA ASP A 275 -19.88 -18.25 7.30
C ASP A 275 -21.06 -17.49 7.92
N PHE A 276 -21.07 -17.29 9.23
CA PHE A 276 -22.14 -16.57 9.92
C PHE A 276 -22.15 -15.06 9.56
N ARG A 277 -20.99 -14.50 9.22
CA ARG A 277 -20.80 -13.09 8.86
C ARG A 277 -21.38 -12.82 7.48
N PRO A 278 -22.10 -11.72 7.24
CA PRO A 278 -22.67 -11.45 5.91
C PRO A 278 -21.62 -11.06 4.85
N ALA A 279 -20.51 -10.44 5.26
CA ALA A 279 -19.37 -10.06 4.42
C ALA A 279 -18.07 -10.07 5.23
N VAL A 280 -16.94 -10.30 4.55
CA VAL A 280 -15.58 -10.33 5.13
C VAL A 280 -14.61 -9.73 4.12
N HIS A 281 -14.14 -8.50 4.38
CA HIS A 281 -13.19 -7.81 3.52
C HIS A 281 -12.66 -6.50 4.14
N ASP A 282 -11.47 -6.10 3.69
CA ASP A 282 -10.81 -4.83 4.04
C ASP A 282 -11.14 -3.72 3.05
N SER A 283 -11.61 -4.09 1.87
CA SER A 283 -12.08 -3.19 0.81
C SER A 283 -13.16 -3.91 -0.01
N ASP A 284 -14.15 -3.19 -0.51
CA ASP A 284 -15.25 -3.72 -1.32
C ASP A 284 -15.20 -3.34 -2.80
N GLY A 285 -14.30 -2.43 -3.19
CA GLY A 285 -14.14 -2.04 -4.59
C GLY A 285 -12.89 -1.23 -4.87
N LEU A 286 -12.50 -1.27 -6.14
CA LEU A 286 -11.57 -0.32 -6.74
C LEU A 286 -12.36 0.88 -7.29
N SER A 287 -12.03 2.08 -6.83
CA SER A 287 -12.52 3.33 -7.41
C SER A 287 -11.43 3.96 -8.29
N ILE A 288 -11.81 4.55 -9.42
CA ILE A 288 -10.89 5.23 -10.34
C ILE A 288 -11.52 6.54 -10.80
N PHE A 289 -10.78 7.64 -10.71
CA PHE A 289 -11.08 8.88 -11.42
C PHE A 289 -10.13 8.94 -12.61
N ASN A 290 -10.66 8.71 -13.81
CA ASN A 290 -9.83 8.61 -15.00
C ASN A 290 -9.52 10.00 -15.60
N GLY A 291 -8.52 10.08 -16.47
CA GLY A 291 -8.10 11.33 -17.11
C GLY A 291 -9.12 11.92 -18.09
N ARG A 292 -10.19 11.18 -18.41
CA ARG A 292 -11.32 11.62 -19.24
C ARG A 292 -12.50 12.15 -18.42
N GLY A 293 -12.39 12.20 -17.09
CA GLY A 293 -13.43 12.70 -16.20
C GLY A 293 -14.52 11.68 -15.85
N GLU A 294 -14.36 10.40 -16.18
CA GLU A 294 -15.25 9.34 -15.69
C GLU A 294 -14.83 8.92 -14.27
N GLN A 295 -15.82 8.72 -13.40
CA GLN A 295 -15.66 8.03 -12.13
C GLN A 295 -16.08 6.57 -12.34
N LEU A 296 -15.19 5.63 -12.03
CA LEU A 296 -15.42 4.20 -12.18
C LEU A 296 -15.46 3.55 -10.80
N TRP A 297 -16.33 2.56 -10.67
CA TRP A 297 -16.43 1.68 -9.52
C TRP A 297 -16.41 0.22 -9.96
N ARG A 298 -15.37 -0.50 -9.56
CA ARG A 298 -15.20 -1.94 -9.79
C ARG A 298 -15.29 -2.66 -8.44
N PRO A 299 -16.46 -3.23 -8.07
CA PRO A 299 -16.55 -4.08 -6.88
C PRO A 299 -15.53 -5.20 -6.94
N LEU A 300 -14.97 -5.61 -5.80
CA LEU A 300 -14.00 -6.72 -5.74
C LEU A 300 -14.70 -8.08 -5.67
N ASN A 301 -14.03 -9.12 -6.15
CA ASN A 301 -14.44 -10.52 -6.06
C ASN A 301 -13.32 -11.39 -5.47
N ASN A 302 -13.66 -12.60 -5.02
CA ASN A 302 -12.69 -13.64 -4.70
C ASN A 302 -12.81 -14.76 -5.75
N PRO A 303 -12.14 -14.61 -6.91
CA PRO A 303 -12.34 -15.51 -8.04
C PRO A 303 -11.73 -16.90 -7.80
N HIS A 304 -12.16 -17.89 -8.59
CA HIS A 304 -11.55 -19.23 -8.56
C HIS A 304 -10.18 -19.31 -9.25
N ASP A 305 -9.93 -18.43 -10.21
CA ASP A 305 -8.67 -18.31 -10.95
C ASP A 305 -8.12 -16.89 -10.80
N LEU A 306 -6.79 -16.71 -10.96
CA LEU A 306 -6.18 -15.39 -10.97
C LEU A 306 -6.82 -14.51 -12.04
N GLN A 307 -7.37 -13.37 -11.63
CA GLN A 307 -7.93 -12.38 -12.54
C GLN A 307 -7.09 -11.10 -12.52
N VAL A 308 -6.78 -10.60 -13.71
CA VAL A 308 -6.10 -9.32 -13.90
C VAL A 308 -6.99 -8.43 -14.76
N SER A 309 -7.33 -7.26 -14.23
CA SER A 309 -8.10 -6.23 -14.92
C SER A 309 -7.22 -5.02 -15.20
N SER A 310 -7.36 -4.42 -16.39
CA SER A 310 -6.51 -3.33 -16.85
C SER A 310 -7.36 -2.16 -17.35
N PHE A 311 -7.30 -1.03 -16.66
CA PHE A 311 -8.04 0.18 -16.99
C PHE A 311 -7.07 1.18 -17.62
N ALA A 312 -6.96 1.13 -18.95
CA ALA A 312 -6.05 1.99 -19.71
C ALA A 312 -6.47 3.46 -19.61
N ASP A 313 -5.51 4.33 -19.35
CA ASP A 313 -5.76 5.75 -19.12
C ASP A 313 -4.55 6.63 -19.44
N VAL A 314 -4.78 7.94 -19.45
CA VAL A 314 -3.75 8.97 -19.58
C VAL A 314 -3.96 9.99 -18.48
N ASN A 315 -2.96 10.21 -17.63
CA ASN A 315 -3.05 11.15 -16.50
C ASN A 315 -4.30 10.94 -15.63
N PRO A 316 -4.42 9.78 -14.93
CA PRO A 316 -5.57 9.53 -14.05
C PRO A 316 -5.66 10.59 -12.95
N GLY A 317 -6.87 10.99 -12.55
CA GLY A 317 -7.08 11.85 -11.39
C GLY A 317 -6.87 11.14 -10.05
N GLY A 318 -6.89 9.80 -10.06
CA GLY A 318 -6.54 8.96 -8.93
C GLY A 318 -7.24 7.61 -8.97
N PHE A 319 -6.85 6.72 -8.06
CA PHE A 319 -7.48 5.42 -7.88
C PHE A 319 -7.31 4.94 -6.44
N GLY A 320 -8.15 4.01 -5.98
CA GLY A 320 -8.05 3.51 -4.61
C GLY A 320 -8.82 2.25 -4.33
N LEU A 321 -8.30 1.44 -3.42
CA LEU A 321 -9.06 0.36 -2.79
C LEU A 321 -9.89 0.96 -1.66
N MET A 322 -11.21 0.87 -1.83
CA MET A 322 -12.18 1.56 -0.97
C MET A 322 -12.96 0.56 -0.14
N GLN A 323 -13.32 0.97 1.07
CA GLN A 323 -14.29 0.33 1.93
C GLN A 323 -15.53 1.24 2.02
N ARG A 324 -16.55 0.98 1.20
CA ARG A 324 -17.78 1.78 1.17
C ARG A 324 -18.80 1.31 2.19
N GLU A 325 -18.90 0.01 2.44
CA GLU A 325 -19.72 -0.54 3.51
C GLU A 325 -19.07 -0.29 4.87
N ARG A 326 -19.82 0.34 5.78
CA ARG A 326 -19.34 0.77 7.11
C ARG A 326 -20.36 0.49 8.21
N ASN A 327 -21.39 -0.30 7.91
CA ASN A 327 -22.37 -0.74 8.88
C ASN A 327 -21.89 -2.05 9.53
N TYR A 328 -21.79 -2.06 10.87
CA TYR A 328 -21.49 -3.26 11.63
C TYR A 328 -22.36 -4.47 11.25
N LEU A 329 -23.66 -4.27 10.97
CA LEU A 329 -24.57 -5.37 10.61
C LEU A 329 -24.21 -6.07 9.29
N ALA A 330 -23.39 -5.45 8.43
CA ALA A 330 -22.88 -6.07 7.23
C ALA A 330 -21.75 -7.08 7.51
N TYR A 331 -21.12 -7.01 8.68
CA TYR A 331 -19.97 -7.85 9.05
C TYR A 331 -20.25 -8.72 10.27
N GLN A 332 -20.88 -8.18 11.31
CA GLN A 332 -21.19 -8.88 12.57
C GLN A 332 -19.96 -9.48 13.28
N ASP A 333 -18.77 -8.88 13.09
CA ASP A 333 -17.50 -9.35 13.63
C ASP A 333 -16.96 -8.37 14.68
N LEU A 334 -16.94 -8.78 15.94
CA LEU A 334 -16.50 -7.96 17.08
C LEU A 334 -14.97 -7.91 17.23
N GLU A 335 -14.23 -8.83 16.61
CA GLU A 335 -12.78 -8.90 16.72
C GLU A 335 -12.12 -8.12 15.58
N SER A 336 -12.55 -8.40 14.35
CA SER A 336 -11.93 -7.84 13.14
C SER A 336 -12.42 -6.44 12.78
N SER A 337 -13.63 -6.06 13.21
CA SER A 337 -14.23 -4.71 13.03
C SER A 337 -14.03 -4.12 11.62
N PHE A 338 -14.31 -4.91 10.58
CA PHE A 338 -14.02 -4.59 9.17
C PHE A 338 -14.61 -3.25 8.70
N GLU A 339 -15.77 -2.85 9.26
CA GLU A 339 -16.44 -1.58 8.98
C GLU A 339 -15.61 -0.34 9.37
N THR A 340 -14.65 -0.53 10.27
CA THR A 340 -13.76 0.53 10.77
C THR A 340 -12.46 0.65 9.98
N ARG A 341 -12.19 -0.26 9.03
CA ARG A 341 -10.94 -0.26 8.25
C ARG A 341 -10.91 0.91 7.25
N PRO A 342 -9.73 1.48 6.97
CA PRO A 342 -9.56 2.60 6.06
C PRO A 342 -9.79 2.17 4.60
N SER A 343 -10.33 3.09 3.81
CA SER A 343 -10.06 3.17 2.38
C SER A 343 -8.67 3.79 2.15
N LEU A 344 -8.02 3.46 1.04
CA LEU A 344 -6.80 4.12 0.58
C LEU A 344 -6.97 4.66 -0.83
N TRP A 345 -6.84 5.98 -0.96
CA TRP A 345 -6.86 6.66 -2.25
C TRP A 345 -5.46 7.18 -2.63
N PHE A 346 -5.04 6.86 -3.84
CA PHE A 346 -3.83 7.37 -4.49
C PHE A 346 -4.19 8.52 -5.42
N GLU A 347 -3.58 9.68 -5.15
CA GLU A 347 -3.71 10.90 -5.94
C GLU A 347 -2.35 11.20 -6.60
N PRO A 348 -2.18 11.01 -7.92
CA PRO A 348 -0.99 11.42 -8.63
C PRO A 348 -0.86 12.96 -8.62
N ILE A 349 0.35 13.47 -8.45
CA ILE A 349 0.65 14.90 -8.59
C ILE A 349 1.42 15.11 -9.89
N GLY A 350 0.90 15.98 -10.77
CA GLY A 350 1.43 16.22 -12.11
C GLY A 350 0.96 15.19 -13.13
N ASP A 351 1.54 15.22 -14.32
CA ASP A 351 1.19 14.33 -15.43
C ASP A 351 1.93 12.99 -15.31
N TRP A 352 1.18 11.89 -15.30
CA TRP A 352 1.69 10.52 -15.15
C TRP A 352 1.76 9.75 -16.48
N GLY A 353 1.36 10.39 -17.58
CA GLY A 353 1.42 9.85 -18.93
C GLY A 353 0.43 8.73 -19.17
N GLU A 354 0.69 7.98 -20.25
CA GLU A 354 -0.09 6.80 -20.61
C GLU A 354 0.27 5.60 -19.74
N GLY A 355 -0.75 4.85 -19.33
CA GLY A 355 -0.58 3.62 -18.56
C GLY A 355 -1.91 2.94 -18.31
N ALA A 356 -1.97 2.16 -17.24
CA ALA A 356 -3.20 1.56 -16.77
C ALA A 356 -3.22 1.42 -15.25
N VAL A 357 -4.39 1.63 -14.65
CA VAL A 357 -4.65 1.06 -13.33
C VAL A 357 -4.85 -0.44 -13.52
N LYS A 358 -4.04 -1.24 -12.82
CA LYS A 358 -4.15 -2.70 -12.78
C LYS A 358 -4.84 -3.12 -11.48
N LEU A 359 -5.71 -4.12 -11.58
CA LEU A 359 -6.32 -4.80 -10.44
C LEU A 359 -6.00 -6.30 -10.57
N PHE A 360 -5.48 -6.88 -9.50
CA PHE A 360 -5.20 -8.30 -9.36
C PHE A 360 -6.13 -8.86 -8.29
N GLU A 361 -6.89 -9.88 -8.65
CA GLU A 361 -7.80 -10.60 -7.76
C GLU A 361 -7.31 -12.06 -7.72
N ILE A 362 -6.71 -12.44 -6.60
CA ILE A 362 -6.05 -13.73 -6.39
C ILE A 362 -7.03 -14.65 -5.64
N PRO A 363 -7.20 -15.92 -6.04
CA PRO A 363 -8.04 -16.85 -5.30
C PRO A 363 -7.53 -17.04 -3.86
N THR A 364 -8.41 -16.92 -2.87
CA THR A 364 -8.11 -17.26 -1.48
C THR A 364 -9.20 -18.12 -0.84
N LYS A 365 -8.78 -18.97 0.10
CA LYS A 365 -9.68 -19.79 0.93
C LYS A 365 -9.76 -19.30 2.37
N GLU A 366 -8.92 -18.33 2.73
CA GLU A 366 -8.80 -17.84 4.10
C GLU A 366 -8.65 -16.31 4.09
N GLU A 367 -9.27 -15.66 5.08
CA GLU A 367 -9.25 -14.20 5.25
C GLU A 367 -7.90 -13.64 5.73
N VAL A 368 -7.01 -14.51 6.23
CA VAL A 368 -5.69 -14.10 6.75
C VAL A 368 -4.70 -13.74 5.63
N HIS A 369 -5.06 -13.99 4.37
CA HIS A 369 -4.23 -13.72 3.21
C HIS A 369 -4.80 -12.55 2.40
N ASP A 370 -4.00 -11.49 2.25
CA ASP A 370 -4.29 -10.44 1.29
C ASP A 370 -4.30 -11.02 -0.12
N ASN A 371 -5.42 -10.85 -0.83
CA ASN A 371 -5.66 -11.45 -2.13
C ASN A 371 -6.03 -10.42 -3.22
N ILE A 372 -5.97 -9.13 -2.87
CA ILE A 372 -6.28 -8.02 -3.77
C ILE A 372 -5.04 -7.14 -3.90
N ALA A 373 -4.66 -6.77 -5.13
CA ALA A 373 -3.66 -5.74 -5.36
C ALA A 373 -4.11 -4.75 -6.44
N ALA A 374 -3.81 -3.47 -6.25
CA ALA A 374 -4.07 -2.43 -7.25
C ALA A 374 -2.85 -1.51 -7.39
N LEU A 375 -2.53 -1.08 -8.62
CA LEU A 375 -1.35 -0.26 -8.91
C LEU A 375 -1.53 0.51 -10.21
N TRP A 376 -0.76 1.58 -10.39
CA TRP A 376 -0.56 2.21 -11.70
C TRP A 376 0.64 1.57 -12.40
N GLN A 377 0.43 1.05 -13.60
CA GLN A 377 1.49 0.56 -14.47
C GLN A 377 1.67 1.52 -15.66
N PRO A 378 2.83 2.20 -15.76
CA PRO A 378 3.17 2.99 -16.95
C PRO A 378 3.14 2.13 -18.22
N LYS A 379 2.70 2.71 -19.34
CA LYS A 379 2.67 2.00 -20.64
C LYS A 379 4.07 1.72 -21.17
N GLN A 380 4.99 2.66 -20.97
CA GLN A 380 6.38 2.52 -21.36
C GLN A 380 7.19 1.95 -20.19
N PRO A 381 8.12 1.03 -20.44
CA PRO A 381 9.00 0.50 -19.41
C PRO A 381 9.81 1.61 -18.74
N LEU A 382 10.06 1.45 -17.44
CA LEU A 382 10.99 2.33 -16.74
C LEU A 382 12.42 1.87 -17.04
N THR A 383 13.12 2.64 -17.86
CA THR A 383 14.39 2.24 -18.45
C THR A 383 15.53 2.13 -17.43
N ALA A 384 16.42 1.17 -17.63
CA ALA A 384 17.62 0.96 -16.84
C ALA A 384 18.53 2.19 -16.81
N LYS A 385 19.23 2.39 -15.69
CA LYS A 385 20.27 3.43 -15.51
C LYS A 385 19.76 4.86 -15.71
N SER A 386 18.44 5.05 -15.64
CA SER A 386 17.80 6.35 -15.69
C SER A 386 17.27 6.74 -14.31
N GLU A 387 16.74 7.95 -14.21
CA GLU A 387 16.11 8.47 -13.01
C GLU A 387 14.65 8.80 -13.32
N HIS A 388 13.74 8.23 -12.54
CA HIS A 388 12.31 8.50 -12.61
C HIS A 388 11.85 9.14 -11.32
N ILE A 389 11.27 10.33 -11.40
CA ILE A 389 10.77 11.09 -10.24
C ILE A 389 9.25 11.07 -10.24
N PHE A 390 8.67 10.69 -9.12
CA PHE A 390 7.21 10.66 -8.93
C PHE A 390 6.85 11.43 -7.68
N THR A 391 5.77 12.20 -7.76
CA THR A 391 5.13 12.82 -6.60
C THR A 391 3.68 12.40 -6.57
N TYR A 392 3.20 11.97 -5.42
CA TYR A 392 1.81 11.55 -5.23
C TYR A 392 1.39 11.75 -3.77
N ARG A 393 0.09 11.65 -3.54
CA ARG A 393 -0.49 11.69 -2.20
C ARG A 393 -1.29 10.44 -1.94
N LEU A 394 -1.16 9.91 -0.73
CA LEU A 394 -2.00 8.83 -0.23
C LEU A 394 -2.96 9.37 0.82
N HIS A 395 -4.23 9.03 0.70
CA HIS A 395 -5.28 9.40 1.63
C HIS A 395 -5.84 8.15 2.29
N TRP A 396 -5.57 8.00 3.57
CA TRP A 396 -6.10 6.94 4.42
C TRP A 396 -7.30 7.50 5.16
N GLY A 397 -8.49 6.94 4.95
CA GLY A 397 -9.69 7.49 5.57
C GLY A 397 -10.96 6.76 5.19
N THR A 398 -12.09 7.47 5.22
CA THR A 398 -13.38 6.86 4.89
C THR A 398 -13.65 6.80 3.39
N ASP A 399 -13.02 7.68 2.62
CA ASP A 399 -13.36 7.93 1.22
C ASP A 399 -12.24 8.65 0.46
N ALA A 400 -12.38 8.72 -0.87
CA ALA A 400 -11.53 9.52 -1.72
C ALA A 400 -11.76 11.02 -1.46
N PRO A 401 -10.75 11.89 -1.70
CA PRO A 401 -10.97 13.34 -1.77
C PRO A 401 -12.11 13.65 -2.73
N LYS A 402 -13.03 14.53 -2.32
CA LYS A 402 -14.29 14.78 -3.04
C LYS A 402 -14.03 15.41 -4.41
N ALA A 403 -14.07 14.61 -5.47
CA ALA A 403 -14.37 15.07 -6.82
C ALA A 403 -15.88 15.31 -6.98
N ASP A 404 -16.27 16.06 -8.02
CA ASP A 404 -17.66 16.47 -8.29
C ASP A 404 -18.68 15.37 -8.01
N ALA A 405 -19.69 15.68 -7.18
CA ALA A 405 -20.56 14.70 -6.54
C ALA A 405 -21.51 14.00 -7.53
N LEU A 406 -21.04 12.97 -8.24
CA LEU A 406 -21.90 11.97 -8.85
C LEU A 406 -22.51 11.08 -7.76
N ALA A 407 -23.65 10.46 -8.05
CA ALA A 407 -24.09 9.35 -7.24
C ALA A 407 -23.14 8.16 -7.37
N ARG A 408 -22.93 7.45 -6.27
CA ARG A 408 -22.01 6.32 -6.17
C ARG A 408 -22.75 5.04 -5.84
N PHE A 409 -22.26 3.94 -6.35
CA PHE A 409 -22.72 2.61 -6.01
C PHE A 409 -22.27 2.22 -4.60
N THR A 410 -23.21 1.97 -3.70
CA THR A 410 -22.90 1.62 -2.31
C THR A 410 -22.98 0.12 -2.04
N ARG A 411 -23.65 -0.64 -2.92
CA ARG A 411 -23.77 -2.10 -2.76
C ARG A 411 -24.01 -2.78 -4.11
N THR A 412 -23.35 -3.92 -4.30
CA THR A 412 -23.62 -4.86 -5.40
C THR A 412 -24.17 -6.15 -4.81
N GLY A 413 -25.40 -6.53 -5.17
CA GLY A 413 -25.98 -7.83 -4.83
C GLY A 413 -26.21 -8.66 -6.08
N ILE A 414 -25.89 -9.96 -6.00
CA ILE A 414 -26.09 -10.90 -7.11
C ILE A 414 -26.84 -12.11 -6.60
N GLY A 415 -27.86 -12.55 -7.35
CA GLY A 415 -28.65 -13.72 -7.03
C GLY A 415 -29.03 -14.53 -8.27
N SER A 416 -29.39 -15.80 -8.06
CA SER A 416 -29.89 -16.65 -9.14
C SER A 416 -31.29 -16.23 -9.58
N ARG A 417 -31.56 -16.32 -10.89
CA ARG A 417 -32.88 -16.10 -11.49
C ARG A 417 -33.12 -17.23 -12.49
N GLY A 418 -33.49 -18.40 -11.97
CA GLY A 418 -33.41 -19.65 -12.74
C GLY A 418 -31.96 -20.08 -12.95
N ASP A 419 -31.76 -21.06 -13.82
CA ASP A 419 -30.44 -21.71 -14.01
C ASP A 419 -29.54 -20.93 -14.98
N ASP A 420 -30.15 -20.22 -15.93
CA ASP A 420 -29.45 -19.58 -17.06
C ASP A 420 -29.33 -18.05 -16.92
N SER A 421 -29.76 -17.47 -15.79
CA SER A 421 -29.71 -16.02 -15.58
C SER A 421 -29.37 -15.61 -14.14
N LYS A 422 -28.71 -14.46 -14.01
CA LYS A 422 -28.42 -13.80 -12.74
C LYS A 422 -29.19 -12.48 -12.64
N LEU A 423 -29.71 -12.21 -11.45
CA LEU A 423 -30.27 -10.92 -11.06
C LEU A 423 -29.19 -10.09 -10.38
N PHE A 424 -28.93 -8.91 -10.93
CA PHE A 424 -28.09 -7.89 -10.32
C PHE A 424 -28.97 -6.85 -9.63
N VAL A 425 -28.63 -6.50 -8.40
CA VAL A 425 -29.31 -5.49 -7.60
C VAL A 425 -28.27 -4.52 -7.05
N LEU A 426 -28.24 -3.32 -7.61
CA LEU A 426 -27.24 -2.29 -7.32
C LEU A 426 -27.90 -1.16 -6.54
N GLU A 427 -27.31 -0.77 -5.41
CA GLU A 427 -27.73 0.41 -4.64
C GLU A 427 -26.83 1.59 -4.95
N LEU A 428 -27.42 2.77 -5.07
CA LEU A 428 -26.73 4.02 -5.31
C LEU A 428 -27.15 5.09 -4.31
N MET A 429 -26.20 5.94 -3.92
CA MET A 429 -26.46 7.11 -3.07
C MET A 429 -25.71 8.32 -3.62
N GLY A 430 -26.28 9.51 -3.46
CA GLY A 430 -25.61 10.77 -3.80
C GLY A 430 -26.57 11.93 -3.91
N ASP A 431 -26.06 13.14 -3.69
CA ASP A 431 -26.89 14.35 -3.63
C ASP A 431 -27.58 14.66 -4.97
N ARG A 432 -26.96 14.31 -6.12
CA ARG A 432 -27.56 14.47 -7.46
C ARG A 432 -28.85 13.68 -7.67
N LEU A 433 -29.11 12.66 -6.85
CA LEU A 433 -30.31 11.82 -6.95
C LEU A 433 -31.44 12.27 -6.02
N LYS A 434 -31.20 13.26 -5.15
CA LYS A 434 -32.20 13.78 -4.21
C LYS A 434 -33.24 14.62 -4.96
N GLY A 435 -34.51 14.31 -4.77
CA GLY A 435 -35.63 15.08 -5.33
C GLY A 435 -35.78 14.99 -6.85
N VAL A 436 -35.05 14.10 -7.52
CA VAL A 436 -35.18 13.87 -8.97
C VAL A 436 -36.48 13.10 -9.24
N ASP A 437 -37.20 13.50 -10.29
CA ASP A 437 -38.37 12.75 -10.77
C ASP A 437 -37.95 11.32 -11.17
N PRO A 438 -38.54 10.26 -10.55
CA PRO A 438 -38.33 8.86 -10.94
C PRO A 438 -38.39 8.59 -12.44
N LYS A 439 -39.26 9.30 -13.17
CA LYS A 439 -39.44 9.12 -14.62
C LYS A 439 -38.31 9.71 -15.46
N ALA A 440 -37.53 10.62 -14.89
CA ALA A 440 -36.41 11.27 -15.58
C ALA A 440 -35.11 10.46 -15.50
N ILE A 441 -35.03 9.47 -14.60
CA ILE A 441 -33.86 8.60 -14.44
C ILE A 441 -34.04 7.32 -15.22
N LYS A 442 -32.97 6.94 -15.94
CA LYS A 442 -32.87 5.65 -16.63
C LYS A 442 -31.61 4.93 -16.19
N GLY A 443 -31.71 3.60 -16.08
CA GLY A 443 -30.55 2.72 -15.95
C GLY A 443 -30.01 2.40 -17.33
N VAL A 444 -28.71 2.66 -17.54
CA VAL A 444 -28.00 2.25 -18.74
C VAL A 444 -27.12 1.07 -18.36
N VAL A 445 -27.33 -0.08 -19.00
CA VAL A 445 -26.60 -1.32 -18.72
C VAL A 445 -26.14 -1.94 -20.02
N THR A 446 -24.87 -2.32 -20.11
CA THR A 446 -24.27 -3.00 -21.27
C THR A 446 -23.47 -4.23 -20.86
N ALA A 447 -23.38 -5.20 -21.76
CA ALA A 447 -22.62 -6.43 -21.61
C ALA A 447 -21.93 -6.81 -22.92
N GLU A 448 -20.72 -7.38 -22.87
CA GLU A 448 -19.96 -7.73 -24.09
C GLU A 448 -20.47 -9.02 -24.77
N LYS A 449 -21.06 -9.96 -24.00
CA LYS A 449 -21.37 -11.34 -24.46
C LYS A 449 -22.66 -11.92 -23.86
N ALA A 450 -23.56 -11.05 -23.42
CA ALA A 450 -24.75 -11.48 -22.72
C ALA A 450 -25.92 -10.53 -23.00
N ASP A 451 -27.13 -11.11 -23.02
CA ASP A 451 -28.35 -10.33 -23.11
C ASP A 451 -28.71 -9.74 -21.75
N ILE A 452 -29.00 -8.44 -21.76
CA ILE A 452 -29.53 -7.71 -20.60
C ILE A 452 -31.02 -7.52 -20.78
N SER A 453 -31.78 -7.82 -19.73
CA SER A 453 -33.23 -7.63 -19.71
C SER A 453 -33.69 -7.09 -18.37
N ASN A 454 -34.95 -6.64 -18.32
CA ASN A 454 -35.60 -6.22 -17.07
C ASN A 454 -34.83 -5.15 -16.30
N ILE A 455 -34.30 -4.14 -17.01
CA ILE A 455 -33.65 -2.99 -16.38
C ILE A 455 -34.71 -2.15 -15.69
N VAL A 456 -34.59 -2.02 -14.37
CA VAL A 456 -35.52 -1.26 -13.52
C VAL A 456 -34.72 -0.30 -12.66
N THR A 457 -35.13 0.96 -12.66
CA THR A 457 -34.62 2.00 -11.76
C THR A 457 -35.75 2.52 -10.87
N GLN A 458 -35.50 2.60 -9.57
CA GLN A 458 -36.49 3.11 -8.61
C GLN A 458 -35.80 3.79 -7.42
N PRO A 459 -36.42 4.82 -6.81
CA PRO A 459 -35.99 5.32 -5.52
C PRO A 459 -36.05 4.24 -4.45
N ASN A 460 -35.12 4.29 -3.50
CA ASN A 460 -35.11 3.43 -2.33
C ASN A 460 -35.42 4.30 -1.09
N PRO A 461 -36.67 4.31 -0.59
CA PRO A 461 -37.07 5.19 0.52
C PRO A 461 -36.42 4.80 1.86
N VAL A 462 -35.90 3.57 1.99
CA VAL A 462 -35.25 3.09 3.21
C VAL A 462 -33.84 3.67 3.33
N THR A 463 -33.09 3.72 2.23
CA THR A 463 -31.72 4.26 2.20
C THR A 463 -31.67 5.74 1.84
N GLY A 464 -32.76 6.30 1.31
CA GLY A 464 -32.79 7.63 0.70
C GLY A 464 -32.02 7.72 -0.63
N GLY A 465 -31.62 6.57 -1.18
CA GLY A 465 -30.89 6.43 -2.43
C GLY A 465 -31.76 5.91 -3.58
N TRP A 466 -31.13 5.19 -4.51
CA TRP A 466 -31.76 4.56 -5.66
C TRP A 466 -31.30 3.13 -5.84
N ARG A 467 -32.15 2.32 -6.48
CA ARG A 467 -31.85 0.96 -6.89
C ARG A 467 -31.88 0.87 -8.41
N LEU A 468 -30.84 0.25 -8.97
CA LEU A 468 -30.79 -0.25 -10.33
C LEU A 468 -30.77 -1.78 -10.28
N SER A 469 -31.71 -2.45 -10.92
CA SER A 469 -31.69 -3.90 -11.06
C SER A 469 -31.86 -4.33 -12.50
N PHE A 470 -31.23 -5.43 -12.89
CA PHE A 470 -31.35 -6.02 -14.21
C PHE A 470 -31.06 -7.51 -14.17
N GLN A 471 -31.52 -8.23 -15.20
CA GLN A 471 -31.19 -9.64 -15.41
C GLN A 471 -30.15 -9.75 -16.51
N CYS A 472 -29.16 -10.60 -16.28
CA CYS A 472 -28.13 -10.96 -17.25
C CYS A 472 -28.27 -12.44 -17.59
N SER A 473 -28.32 -12.77 -18.88
CA SER A 473 -28.18 -14.17 -19.32
C SER A 473 -26.74 -14.62 -19.07
N VAL A 474 -26.55 -15.80 -18.46
CA VAL A 474 -25.22 -16.32 -18.13
C VAL A 474 -24.92 -17.69 -18.74
N LYS A 475 -25.88 -18.24 -19.49
CA LYS A 475 -25.78 -19.58 -20.08
C LYS A 475 -24.55 -19.72 -20.97
N GLY A 476 -23.71 -20.72 -20.65
CA GLY A 476 -22.54 -21.08 -21.45
C GLY A 476 -21.45 -20.02 -21.50
N GLN A 477 -21.50 -18.98 -20.66
CA GLN A 477 -20.49 -17.93 -20.60
C GLN A 477 -19.40 -18.29 -19.58
N ALA A 478 -18.14 -18.17 -19.97
CA ALA A 478 -17.00 -18.32 -19.05
C ALA A 478 -16.71 -17.02 -18.28
N SER A 479 -17.04 -15.88 -18.86
CA SER A 479 -16.99 -14.57 -18.21
C SER A 479 -17.88 -13.57 -18.94
N ILE A 480 -18.38 -12.56 -18.21
CA ILE A 480 -19.17 -11.46 -18.76
C ILE A 480 -18.68 -10.15 -18.16
N GLU A 481 -18.25 -9.23 -19.01
CA GLU A 481 -17.94 -7.84 -18.63
C GLU A 481 -19.22 -7.01 -18.71
N LEU A 482 -19.56 -6.34 -17.61
CA LEU A 482 -20.76 -5.54 -17.44
C LEU A 482 -20.38 -4.09 -17.13
N ARG A 483 -21.16 -3.15 -17.68
CA ARG A 483 -21.12 -1.73 -17.29
C ARG A 483 -22.52 -1.24 -16.96
N ALA A 484 -22.65 -0.42 -15.92
CA ALA A 484 -23.93 0.17 -15.52
C ALA A 484 -23.78 1.58 -14.96
N PHE A 485 -24.72 2.47 -15.25
CA PHE A 485 -24.82 3.79 -14.62
C PHE A 485 -26.26 4.32 -14.69
N LEU A 486 -26.56 5.35 -13.89
CA LEU A 486 -27.79 6.12 -13.96
C LEU A 486 -27.59 7.35 -14.83
N ALA A 487 -28.55 7.60 -15.71
CA ALA A 487 -28.58 8.78 -16.57
C ALA A 487 -29.87 9.60 -16.37
N GLN A 488 -29.76 10.91 -16.49
CA GLN A 488 -30.87 11.86 -16.57
C GLN A 488 -30.72 12.65 -17.87
N ASN A 489 -31.74 12.64 -18.74
CA ASN A 489 -31.69 13.29 -20.06
C ASN A 489 -30.41 12.93 -20.85
N ASP A 490 -30.05 11.65 -20.85
CA ASP A 490 -28.86 11.08 -21.49
C ASP A 490 -27.49 11.51 -20.90
N ALA A 491 -27.48 12.34 -19.86
CA ALA A 491 -26.28 12.70 -19.11
C ALA A 491 -26.10 11.79 -17.87
N PRO A 492 -24.87 11.32 -17.56
CA PRO A 492 -24.61 10.51 -16.38
C PRO A 492 -24.83 11.32 -15.09
N VAL A 493 -25.61 10.75 -14.16
CA VAL A 493 -25.83 11.29 -12.81
C VAL A 493 -25.20 10.43 -11.71
N SER A 494 -24.68 9.26 -12.08
CA SER A 494 -23.83 8.42 -11.23
C SER A 494 -22.45 8.19 -11.86
N GLU A 495 -21.53 7.67 -11.06
CA GLU A 495 -20.34 6.99 -11.56
C GLU A 495 -20.72 5.76 -12.42
N VAL A 496 -19.73 5.14 -13.05
CA VAL A 496 -19.90 3.93 -13.85
C VAL A 496 -19.49 2.71 -13.04
N TRP A 497 -20.44 1.83 -12.77
CA TRP A 497 -20.19 0.50 -12.23
C TRP A 497 -19.65 -0.41 -13.32
N ILE A 498 -18.55 -1.10 -13.05
CA ILE A 498 -17.91 -2.06 -13.95
C ILE A 498 -17.75 -3.37 -13.19
N TYR A 499 -18.16 -4.49 -13.79
CA TYR A 499 -18.12 -5.77 -13.11
C TYR A 499 -17.81 -6.91 -14.08
N ARG A 500 -16.93 -7.80 -13.65
CA ARG A 500 -16.70 -9.09 -14.29
C ARG A 500 -17.47 -10.16 -13.53
N TRP A 501 -18.43 -10.77 -14.20
CA TRP A 501 -19.07 -11.99 -13.71
C TRP A 501 -18.33 -13.21 -14.24
N THR A 502 -18.07 -14.18 -13.37
CA THR A 502 -17.59 -15.53 -13.71
C THR A 502 -18.48 -16.58 -13.04
N PRO A 503 -18.61 -17.80 -13.63
CA PRO A 503 -19.46 -18.88 -13.13
C PRO A 503 -19.23 -19.33 -11.69
#